data_AF-A0A4V3S4M5-F1
#
_entry.id   AF-A0A4V3S4M5-F1
#
_cell.length_a   1.000
_cell.length_b   1.000
_cell.length_c   1.000
_cell.angle_alpha   90.00
_cell.angle_beta   90.00
_cell.angle_gamma   90.00
#
_symmetry.space_group_name_H-M   'P 1'
#
loop_
_entity.id
_entity.type
_entity.pdbx_description
1 polymer ?
#
loop_
_entity_poly.entity_id
_entity_poly.type
_entity_poly.pdbx_seq_one_letter_code
_entity_poly.pdbx_strand_id
1 'polypeptide(L)'
;MSARSGPPLSFAEAFDLPLSVDLRTAARAFGVCPKTAYKLIRFGTFPCTVLRVGRRYRIPTACLLRSLGIEERPVYAVDLELGAEHAARIDDLQDREGEYCG
;
A
#
# COMPACT_ATOMS: atom_id res chain seq x y z
N MET A 1 16.60 26.21 -1.21
CA MET A 1 15.34 25.90 -0.52
C MET A 1 14.64 24.78 -1.29
N SER A 2 14.60 23.56 -0.74
CA SER A 2 13.94 22.42 -1.39
C SER A 2 12.45 22.73 -1.45
N ALA A 3 11.87 22.82 -2.65
CA ALA A 3 10.42 22.90 -2.80
C ALA A 3 9.82 21.80 -1.92
N ARG A 4 9.00 22.21 -0.95
CA ARG A 4 8.43 21.28 0.01
C ARG A 4 7.66 20.26 -0.84
N SER A 5 8.09 19.00 -0.79
CA SER A 5 7.12 17.91 -0.96
C SER A 5 5.94 18.30 -0.07
N GLY A 6 4.72 18.19 -0.59
CA GLY A 6 3.51 18.56 0.15
C GLY A 6 3.49 17.99 1.57
N PRO A 7 2.51 18.39 2.41
CA PRO A 7 2.41 17.92 3.79
C PRO A 7 2.59 16.39 3.87
N PRO A 8 3.16 15.85 4.96
CA PRO A 8 3.31 14.40 5.13
C PRO A 8 2.03 13.65 4.76
N LEU A 9 2.16 12.42 4.24
CA LEU A 9 0.98 11.66 3.83
C LEU A 9 0.03 11.48 5.03
N SER A 10 -1.25 11.80 4.81
CA SER A 10 -2.30 11.42 5.74
C SER A 10 -2.56 9.91 5.69
N PHE A 11 -3.26 9.38 6.69
CA PHE A 11 -3.66 7.97 6.70
C PHE A 11 -4.53 7.60 5.50
N ALA A 12 -5.53 8.43 5.17
CA ALA A 12 -6.39 8.20 4.00
C ALA A 12 -5.57 8.12 2.71
N GLU A 13 -4.68 9.09 2.46
CA GLU A 13 -3.79 9.07 1.29
C GLU A 13 -2.89 7.83 1.28
N ALA A 14 -2.41 7.36 2.45
CA ALA A 14 -1.53 6.20 2.56
C ALA A 14 -2.25 4.89 2.22
N PHE A 15 -3.54 4.77 2.56
CA PHE A 15 -4.34 3.57 2.28
C PHE A 15 -4.84 3.50 0.83
N ASP A 16 -5.00 4.65 0.18
CA ASP A 16 -5.34 4.79 -1.25
C ASP A 16 -4.12 4.64 -2.18
N LEU A 17 -2.92 4.41 -1.63
CA LEU A 17 -1.73 4.22 -2.45
C LEU A 17 -1.87 2.96 -3.34
N PRO A 18 -1.34 3.02 -4.57
CA PRO A 18 -1.27 1.84 -5.44
C PRO A 18 -0.35 0.78 -4.82
N LEU A 19 -0.31 -0.43 -5.38
CA LEU A 19 0.50 -1.56 -4.87
C LEU A 19 1.99 -1.23 -4.65
N SER A 20 2.54 -0.31 -5.46
CA SER A 20 3.90 0.20 -5.27
C SER A 20 3.99 1.67 -5.64
N VAL A 21 4.81 2.41 -4.89
CA VAL A 21 5.03 3.85 -5.07
C VAL A 21 6.47 4.15 -5.45
N ASP A 22 6.72 5.37 -5.91
CA ASP A 22 8.06 5.87 -6.13
C ASP A 22 8.72 6.40 -4.84
N LEU A 23 10.03 6.67 -4.93
CA LEU A 23 10.81 7.15 -3.79
C LEU A 23 10.35 8.52 -3.26
N ARG A 24 9.83 9.41 -4.11
CA ARG A 24 9.38 10.74 -3.65
C ARG A 24 8.12 10.59 -2.79
N THR A 25 7.19 9.72 -3.20
CA THR A 25 5.99 9.41 -2.40
C THR A 25 6.38 8.79 -1.06
N ALA A 26 7.32 7.84 -1.04
CA ALA A 26 7.81 7.25 0.20
C ALA A 26 8.54 8.26 1.10
N ALA A 27 9.37 9.13 0.50
CA ALA A 27 10.05 10.20 1.23
C ALA A 27 9.04 11.15 1.90
N ARG A 28 7.94 11.48 1.21
CA ARG A 28 6.82 12.26 1.77
C ARG A 28 6.16 11.53 2.94
N ALA A 29 5.98 10.22 2.85
CA ALA A 29 5.44 9.39 3.94
C ALA A 29 6.29 9.51 5.22
N PHE A 30 7.62 9.42 5.08
CA PHE A 30 8.56 9.52 6.20
C PHE A 30 8.90 10.97 6.62
N GLY A 31 8.31 11.99 5.99
CA GLY A 31 8.61 13.39 6.29
C GLY A 31 10.04 13.82 5.93
N VAL A 32 10.71 13.12 5.02
CA VAL A 32 12.08 13.43 4.57
C VAL A 32 12.08 14.01 3.16
N CYS A 33 13.03 14.90 2.86
CA CYS A 33 13.15 15.40 1.50
C CYS A 33 13.71 14.31 0.55
N PRO A 34 13.37 14.34 -0.76
CA PRO A 34 13.85 13.33 -1.72
C PRO A 34 15.37 13.17 -1.73
N LYS A 35 16.12 14.28 -1.59
CA LYS A 35 17.59 14.26 -1.53
C LYS A 35 18.10 13.42 -0.35
N THR A 36 17.48 13.54 0.82
CA THR A 36 17.81 12.73 2.00
C THR A 36 17.43 11.28 1.78
N ALA A 37 16.27 10.99 1.19
CA ALA A 37 15.85 9.63 0.86
C ALA A 37 16.87 8.92 -0.07
N TYR A 38 17.34 9.59 -1.14
CA TYR A 38 18.39 9.05 -2.00
C TYR A 38 19.71 8.80 -1.25
N LYS A 39 20.09 9.67 -0.31
CA LYS A 39 21.28 9.46 0.53
C LYS A 39 21.14 8.23 1.42
N LEU A 40 20.00 8.08 2.09
CA LEU A 40 19.71 6.92 2.94
C LEU A 40 19.76 5.61 2.15
N ILE A 41 19.21 5.59 0.92
CA ILE A 41 19.32 4.43 0.03
C ILE A 41 20.78 4.12 -0.29
N ARG A 42 21.58 5.15 -0.64
CA ARG A 42 23.00 4.97 -0.94
C ARG A 42 23.79 4.41 0.26
N PHE A 43 23.40 4.78 1.48
CA PHE A 43 24.00 4.25 2.70
C PHE A 43 23.38 2.94 3.18
N GLY A 44 22.34 2.42 2.52
CA GLY A 44 21.64 1.21 2.94
C GLY A 44 20.80 1.37 4.21
N THR A 45 20.49 2.61 4.62
CA THR A 45 19.80 2.94 5.88
C THR A 45 18.40 3.51 5.65
N PHE A 46 17.81 3.27 4.47
CA PHE A 46 16.42 3.67 4.23
C PHE A 46 15.47 2.76 5.03
N PRO A 47 14.44 3.30 5.70
CA PRO A 47 13.66 2.55 6.70
C PRO A 47 12.78 1.44 6.14
N CYS A 48 12.65 1.30 4.81
CA CYS A 48 11.87 0.24 4.19
C CYS A 48 12.58 -0.38 2.97
N THR A 49 12.10 -1.55 2.54
CA THR A 49 12.62 -2.25 1.37
C THR A 49 12.43 -1.43 0.10
N VAL A 50 13.51 -1.27 -0.66
CA VAL A 50 13.50 -0.57 -1.95
C VAL A 50 13.84 -1.54 -3.07
N LEU A 51 12.90 -1.72 -4.01
CA LEU A 51 13.10 -2.50 -5.22
C LEU A 51 13.72 -1.61 -6.31
N ARG A 52 14.75 -2.13 -6.98
CA ARG A 52 15.36 -1.44 -8.12
C ARG A 52 14.89 -2.11 -9.41
N VAL A 53 13.89 -1.50 -10.05
CA VAL A 53 13.32 -1.99 -11.32
C VAL A 53 13.93 -1.17 -12.46
N GLY A 54 14.97 -1.71 -13.08
CA GLY A 54 15.79 -1.00 -14.07
C GLY A 54 16.44 0.25 -13.48
N ARG A 55 16.06 1.42 -14.00
CA ARG A 55 16.58 2.73 -13.53
C ARG A 55 15.70 3.40 -12.47
N ARG A 56 14.59 2.78 -12.05
CA ARG A 56 13.60 3.36 -11.13
C ARG A 56 13.63 2.65 -9.78
N TYR A 57 13.47 3.43 -8.72
CA TYR A 57 13.17 2.91 -7.38
C TYR A 57 11.67 2.69 -7.24
N ARG A 58 11.29 1.52 -6.76
CA ARG A 58 9.91 1.14 -6.44
C ARG A 58 9.86 0.65 -5.00
N ILE A 59 8.84 1.07 -4.28
CA ILE A 59 8.66 0.73 -2.88
C ILE A 59 7.30 0.06 -2.77
N PRO A 60 7.23 -1.22 -2.37
CA PRO A 60 5.97 -1.88 -2.10
C PRO A 60 5.23 -1.14 -1.00
N THR A 61 3.96 -0.83 -1.23
CA THR A 61 3.15 -0.08 -0.26
C THR A 61 3.03 -0.84 1.06
N ALA A 62 2.97 -2.17 1.02
CA ALA A 62 3.00 -3.01 2.22
C ALA A 62 4.28 -2.81 3.06
N CYS A 63 5.46 -2.75 2.43
CA CYS A 63 6.72 -2.50 3.15
C CYS A 63 6.77 -1.09 3.73
N LEU A 64 6.25 -0.10 2.99
CA LEU A 64 6.15 1.27 3.45
C LEU A 64 5.26 1.38 4.69
N LEU A 65 4.05 0.83 4.64
CA LEU A 65 3.09 0.84 5.76
C LEU A 65 3.66 0.11 6.98
N ARG A 66 4.23 -1.07 6.80
CA ARG A 66 4.87 -1.82 7.89
C ARG A 66 5.98 -1.02 8.57
N SER A 67 6.79 -0.30 7.81
CA SER A 67 7.90 0.51 8.35
C SER A 67 7.41 1.75 9.12
N LEU A 68 6.14 2.14 8.91
CA LEU A 68 5.45 3.17 9.68
C LEU A 68 4.69 2.58 10.89
N GLY A 69 4.80 1.27 11.16
CA GLY A 69 4.09 0.58 12.22
C GLY A 69 2.63 0.24 11.90
N ILE A 70 2.24 0.29 10.62
CA ILE A 70 0.89 -0.06 10.17
C ILE A 70 0.92 -1.50 9.66
N GLU A 71 0.49 -2.43 10.50
CA GLU A 71 0.49 -3.87 10.18
C GLU A 71 -0.84 -4.36 9.57
N GLU A 72 -1.95 -3.73 9.96
CA GLU A 72 -3.29 -4.08 9.48
C GLU A 72 -3.80 -3.03 8.50
N ARG A 73 -4.42 -3.49 7.42
CA ARG A 73 -5.14 -2.62 6.49
C ARG A 73 -6.52 -2.36 7.11
N PRO A 74 -6.93 -1.10 7.33
CA PRO A 74 -8.22 -0.81 7.94
C PRO A 74 -9.31 -1.40 7.05
N VAL A 75 -10.17 -2.22 7.66
CA VAL A 75 -11.41 -2.69 7.05
C VAL A 75 -12.47 -1.69 7.48
N TYR A 76 -13.00 -0.92 6.53
CA TYR A 76 -14.09 -0.01 6.83
C TYR A 76 -15.39 -0.83 6.95
N ALA A 77 -16.37 -0.34 7.72
CA ALA A 77 -17.65 -1.03 7.88
C ALA A 77 -18.33 -1.32 6.53
N VAL A 78 -18.18 -0.42 5.55
CA VAL A 78 -18.64 -0.63 4.17
C VAL A 78 -17.98 -1.84 3.49
N ASP A 79 -16.71 -2.12 3.80
CA ASP A 79 -16.00 -3.27 3.24
C ASP A 79 -16.54 -4.59 3.81
N LEU A 80 -17.03 -4.59 5.06
CA LEU A 80 -17.71 -5.75 5.65
C LEU A 80 -19.07 -6.02 4.99
N GLU A 81 -19.86 -4.97 4.74
CA GLU A 81 -21.15 -5.09 4.06
C GLU A 81 -20.96 -5.61 2.62
N LEU A 82 -20.06 -5.00 1.86
CA LEU A 82 -19.69 -5.45 0.51
C LEU A 82 -19.13 -6.88 0.50
N GLY A 83 -18.33 -7.22 1.51
CA GLY A 83 -17.80 -8.58 1.69
C GLY A 83 -18.89 -9.60 1.98
N ALA A 84 -19.86 -9.27 2.83
CA ALA A 84 -21.01 -10.13 3.16
C ALA A 84 -21.92 -10.35 1.94
N GLU A 85 -22.18 -9.30 1.16
CA GLU A 85 -22.91 -9.43 -0.11
C GLU A 85 -22.16 -10.31 -1.12
N HIS A 86 -20.84 -10.19 -1.20
CA HIS A 86 -20.03 -11.00 -2.09
C HIS A 86 -20.05 -12.48 -1.68
N ALA A 87 -19.96 -12.77 -0.38
CA ALA A 87 -20.07 -14.13 0.15
C ALA A 87 -21.45 -14.75 -0.16
N ALA A 88 -22.53 -14.01 0.08
CA ALA A 88 -23.89 -14.48 -0.22
C ALA A 88 -24.08 -14.85 -1.71
N ARG A 89 -23.48 -14.10 -2.64
CA ARG A 89 -23.51 -14.44 -4.08
C ARG A 89 -22.71 -15.69 -4.44
N ILE A 90 -21.66 -16.03 -3.69
CA ILE A 90 -20.83 -17.21 -3.95
C ILE A 90 -21.59 -18.48 -3.52
N ASP A 91 -22.25 -18.45 -2.37
CA ASP A 91 -23.04 -19.58 -1.88
C ASP A 91 -24.18 -19.95 -2.85
N ASP A 92 -24.89 -18.94 -3.40
CA ASP A 92 -25.94 -19.14 -4.41
C ASP A 92 -25.46 -19.81 -5.72
N LEU A 93 -24.16 -19.72 -6.06
CA LEU A 93 -23.60 -20.37 -7.24
C LEU A 93 -23.21 -21.82 -6.96
N GLN A 94 -22.76 -22.12 -5.74
CA GLN A 94 -22.38 -23.48 -5.33
C GLN A 94 -23.61 -24.40 -5.24
N ASP A 95 -24.77 -23.86 -4.87
CA ASP A 95 -26.03 -24.60 -4.87
C ASP A 95 -26.46 -25.03 -6.28
N ARG A 96 -26.12 -24.26 -7.33
CA ARG A 96 -26.47 -24.59 -8.72
C ARG A 96 -25.53 -25.60 -9.37
N GLU A 97 -24.27 -25.68 -8.93
CA GLU A 97 -23.31 -26.66 -9.42
C GLU A 97 -23.46 -28.04 -8.75
N GLY A 98 -24.01 -28.08 -7.52
CA GLY A 98 -24.36 -29.32 -6.83
C GLY A 98 -25.52 -30.11 -7.45
N GLU A 99 -26.37 -29.45 -8.25
CA GLU A 99 -27.58 -30.04 -8.84
C GLU A 99 -27.34 -30.73 -10.20
N TYR A 100 -26.13 -30.64 -10.78
CA TYR A 100 -25.78 -31.23 -12.09
C TYR A 100 -24.97 -32.53 -12.04
N CYS A 101 -24.77 -33.12 -10.84
CA CYS A 101 -24.09 -34.42 -10.65
C CYS A 101 -24.95 -35.44 -9.88
N GLY A 102 -26.27 -35.40 -10.06
CA GLY A 102 -27.24 -36.40 -9.59
C GLY A 102 -27.74 -37.31 -10.69
#